data_AF-A0A9D5NF85-F1
#
_entry.id   AF-A0A9D5NF85-F1
#
_cell.length_a   1.000
_cell.length_b   1.000
_cell.length_c   1.000
_cell.angle_alpha   90.00
_cell.angle_beta   90.00
_cell.angle_gamma   90.00
#
_symmetry.space_group_name_H-M   'P 1'
#
loop_
_entity.id
_entity.type
_entity.pdbx_description
1 polymer ?
#
loop_
_entity_poly.entity_id
_entity_poly.type
_entity_poly.pdbx_seq_one_letter_code
_entity_poly.pdbx_strand_id
1 'polypeptide(L)'
;MEEVLFSLGIFVLLYLFYLITVICRKQKLDKFMEGAEVTYLKRRYNLSLKKVSKKLLANIIALTNSFVISLTCLSLVLIKNYILKLMVAFIILVPLIIISYHIIGTILKRKER
;
A
#
# COMPACT_ATOMS: atom_id res chain seq x y z
N MET A 1 -10.66 20.45 7.04
CA MET A 1 -9.78 20.51 5.85
C MET A 1 -8.33 20.23 6.21
N GLU A 2 -7.81 20.81 7.30
CA GLU A 2 -6.44 20.60 7.77
C GLU A 2 -6.06 19.13 7.96
N GLU A 3 -6.92 18.34 8.59
CA GLU A 3 -6.68 16.90 8.82
C GLU A 3 -6.58 16.08 7.53
N VAL A 4 -7.39 16.44 6.53
CA VAL A 4 -7.34 15.82 5.20
C VAL A 4 -6.05 16.20 4.48
N LEU A 5 -5.63 17.47 4.58
CA LEU A 5 -4.34 17.93 4.04
C LEU A 5 -3.16 17.24 4.72
N PHE A 6 -3.22 17.05 6.04
CA PHE A 6 -2.21 16.33 6.80
C PHE A 6 -2.13 14.85 6.36
N SER A 7 -3.27 14.17 6.21
CA SER A 7 -3.32 12.80 5.69
C SER A 7 -2.78 12.71 4.26
N LEU A 8 -3.13 13.67 3.38
CA LEU A 8 -2.56 13.77 2.03
C LEU A 8 -1.04 14.00 2.06
N GLY A 9 -0.55 14.81 3.00
CA GLY A 9 0.87 15.00 3.24
C GLY A 9 1.58 13.70 3.61
N ILE A 10 1.01 12.91 4.52
CA ILE A 10 1.52 11.57 4.89
C ILE A 10 1.53 10.65 3.66
N PHE A 11 0.44 10.62 2.90
CA PHE A 11 0.34 9.81 1.69
C PHE A 11 1.47 10.12 0.70
N VAL A 12 1.65 11.40 0.36
CA VAL A 12 2.68 11.85 -0.59
C VAL A 12 4.07 11.55 -0.04
N LEU A 13 4.33 11.86 1.23
CA LEU A 13 5.63 11.64 1.86
C LEU A 13 6.03 10.15 1.84
N LEU A 14 5.12 9.26 2.23
CA LEU A 14 5.37 7.81 2.22
C LEU A 14 5.57 7.27 0.82
N TYR A 15 4.75 7.71 -0.13
CA TYR A 15 4.90 7.29 -1.53
C TYR A 15 6.24 7.75 -2.11
N LEU A 16 6.63 9.01 -1.89
CA LEU A 16 7.92 9.53 -2.33
C LEU A 16 9.09 8.78 -1.68
N PHE A 17 8.96 8.44 -0.40
CA PHE A 17 9.95 7.61 0.28
C PHE A 17 10.13 6.26 -0.44
N TYR A 18 9.04 5.54 -0.74
CA TYR A 18 9.11 4.30 -1.53
C TYR A 18 9.69 4.53 -2.92
N LEU A 19 9.26 5.60 -3.60
CA LEU A 19 9.69 5.91 -4.96
C LEU A 19 11.22 6.07 -5.03
N ILE A 20 11.78 6.90 -4.15
CA ILE A 20 13.21 7.26 -4.15
C ILE A 20 14.08 6.11 -3.63
N THR A 21 13.64 5.41 -2.57
CA THR A 21 14.46 4.40 -1.90
C THR A 21 14.36 3.01 -2.52
N VAL A 22 13.21 2.65 -3.08
CA VAL A 22 12.95 1.31 -3.63
C VAL A 22 12.81 1.37 -5.15
N ILE A 23 11.86 2.14 -5.68
CA ILE A 23 11.43 2.02 -7.09
C ILE A 23 12.49 2.56 -8.06
N CYS A 24 13.16 3.66 -7.73
CA CYS A 24 14.24 4.24 -8.51
C CYS A 24 15.53 3.39 -8.47
N ARG A 25 15.68 2.51 -7.47
CA ARG A 25 16.92 1.72 -7.25
C ARG A 25 16.74 0.28 -7.70
N LYS A 26 17.31 -0.08 -8.87
CA LYS A 26 17.17 -1.42 -9.49
C LYS A 26 17.35 -2.59 -8.50
N GLN A 27 18.45 -2.59 -7.73
CA GLN A 27 18.75 -3.65 -6.75
C GLN A 27 17.68 -3.76 -5.65
N LYS A 28 17.13 -2.64 -5.19
CA LYS A 28 16.08 -2.63 -4.15
C LYS A 28 14.74 -3.03 -4.73
N LEU A 29 14.44 -2.59 -5.96
CA LEU A 29 13.26 -3.01 -6.70
C LEU A 29 13.25 -4.53 -6.91
N ASP A 30 14.35 -5.14 -7.30
CA ASP A 30 14.40 -6.60 -7.50
C ASP A 30 14.14 -7.35 -6.19
N LYS A 31 14.75 -6.94 -5.08
CA LYS A 31 14.45 -7.49 -3.75
C LYS A 31 12.99 -7.27 -3.33
N PHE A 32 12.41 -6.13 -3.67
CA PHE A 32 11.00 -5.84 -3.39
C PHE A 32 10.06 -6.80 -4.11
N MET A 33 10.42 -7.25 -5.32
CA MET A 33 9.62 -8.21 -6.09
C MET A 33 9.62 -9.65 -5.52
N GLU A 34 10.50 -9.92 -4.57
CA GLU A 34 10.57 -11.16 -3.78
C GLU A 34 9.86 -11.03 -2.42
N GLY A 35 9.35 -9.83 -2.10
CA GLY A 35 8.67 -9.54 -0.85
C GLY A 35 7.33 -10.28 -0.68
N ALA A 36 6.83 -10.24 0.56
CA ALA A 36 5.59 -10.90 0.96
C ALA A 36 4.36 -10.38 0.19
N GLU A 37 4.28 -9.08 -0.07
CA GLU A 37 3.17 -8.42 -0.76
C GLU A 37 3.02 -8.90 -2.20
N VAL A 38 4.15 -8.94 -2.93
CA VAL A 38 4.20 -9.44 -4.31
C VAL A 38 3.93 -10.94 -4.33
N THR A 39 4.48 -11.69 -3.37
CA THR A 39 4.26 -13.14 -3.25
C THR A 39 2.79 -13.47 -2.97
N TYR A 40 2.14 -12.70 -2.10
CA TYR A 40 0.71 -12.82 -1.80
C TYR A 40 -0.12 -12.58 -3.06
N LEU A 41 0.14 -11.48 -3.79
CA LEU A 41 -0.58 -11.16 -5.02
C LEU A 41 -0.40 -12.26 -6.09
N LYS A 42 0.83 -12.75 -6.29
CA LYS A 42 1.11 -13.88 -7.21
C LYS A 42 0.30 -15.13 -6.84
N ARG A 43 0.38 -15.57 -5.58
CA ARG A 43 -0.23 -16.83 -5.13
C ARG A 43 -1.74 -16.76 -5.06
N ARG A 44 -2.30 -15.66 -4.55
CA ARG A 44 -3.75 -15.53 -4.34
C ARG A 44 -4.51 -15.28 -5.65
N TYR A 45 -3.92 -14.53 -6.58
CA TYR A 45 -4.58 -14.12 -7.83
C TYR A 45 -4.08 -14.84 -9.07
N ASN A 46 -3.06 -15.72 -8.95
CA ASN A 46 -2.38 -16.41 -10.06
C ASN A 46 -1.89 -15.44 -11.13
N LEU A 47 -1.33 -14.31 -10.70
CA LEU A 47 -0.84 -13.27 -11.61
C LEU A 47 0.46 -13.71 -12.29
N SER A 48 0.38 -13.82 -13.62
CA SER A 48 1.53 -13.90 -14.51
C SER A 48 2.19 -12.52 -14.62
N LEU A 49 3.15 -12.24 -13.72
CA LEU A 49 3.98 -11.02 -13.77
C LEU A 49 4.82 -10.85 -15.06
N LYS A 50 4.60 -11.66 -16.09
CA LYS A 50 5.17 -11.51 -17.43
C LYS A 50 4.62 -10.29 -18.16
N LYS A 51 3.34 -9.94 -17.96
CA LYS A 51 2.68 -8.81 -18.65
C LYS A 51 2.78 -7.48 -17.89
N VAL A 52 3.10 -7.52 -16.60
CA VAL A 52 3.18 -6.32 -15.74
C VAL A 52 4.64 -6.01 -15.42
N SER A 53 5.10 -4.80 -15.73
CA SER A 53 6.48 -4.41 -15.44
C SER A 53 6.74 -4.34 -13.94
N LYS A 54 7.95 -4.71 -13.51
CA LYS A 54 8.34 -4.69 -12.08
C LYS A 54 8.09 -3.32 -11.43
N LYS A 55 8.44 -2.26 -12.15
CA LYS A 55 8.22 -0.86 -11.71
C LYS A 55 6.74 -0.55 -11.53
N LEU A 56 5.88 -0.96 -12.47
CA LEU A 56 4.44 -0.70 -12.36
C LEU A 56 3.85 -1.39 -11.12
N LEU A 57 4.19 -2.67 -10.91
CA LEU A 57 3.72 -3.40 -9.74
C LEU A 57 4.19 -2.76 -8.44
N ALA A 58 5.47 -2.39 -8.35
CA ALA A 58 6.01 -1.74 -7.17
C ALA A 58 5.36 -0.37 -6.89
N ASN A 59 5.05 0.43 -7.91
CA ASN A 59 4.31 1.69 -7.75
C ASN A 59 2.90 1.44 -7.21
N ILE A 60 2.17 0.45 -7.75
CA ILE A 60 0.81 0.13 -7.29
C ILE A 60 0.81 -0.29 -5.82
N ILE A 61 1.77 -1.13 -5.42
CA ILE A 61 1.90 -1.58 -4.04
C ILE A 61 2.30 -0.42 -3.13
N ALA A 62 3.29 0.39 -3.52
CA ALA A 62 3.72 1.56 -2.74
C ALA A 62 2.60 2.58 -2.55
N LEU A 63 1.84 2.89 -3.62
CA LEU A 63 0.66 3.76 -3.53
C LEU A 63 -0.37 3.18 -2.57
N THR A 64 -0.62 1.87 -2.65
CA THR A 64 -1.61 1.24 -1.79
C THR A 64 -1.19 1.23 -0.32
N ASN A 65 0.06 0.89 -0.02
CA ASN A 65 0.57 0.92 1.34
C ASN A 65 0.54 2.34 1.92
N SER A 66 0.92 3.34 1.12
CA SER A 66 0.86 4.75 1.52
C SER A 66 -0.57 5.19 1.78
N PHE A 67 -1.53 4.77 0.94
CA PHE A 67 -2.96 5.04 1.10
C PHE A 67 -3.54 4.39 2.36
N VAL A 68 -3.21 3.11 2.60
CA VAL A 68 -3.64 2.38 3.79
C VAL A 68 -3.19 3.12 5.06
N ILE A 69 -1.93 3.53 5.12
CA ILE A 69 -1.38 4.24 6.28
C ILE A 69 -2.04 5.63 6.43
N SER A 70 -2.11 6.41 5.35
CA SER A 70 -2.65 7.78 5.42
C SER A 70 -4.13 7.79 5.81
N LEU A 71 -4.93 6.85 5.29
CA LEU A 71 -6.34 6.73 5.62
C LEU A 71 -6.53 6.22 7.06
N THR A 72 -5.67 5.31 7.52
CA THR A 72 -5.64 4.91 8.94
C THR A 72 -5.32 6.10 9.82
N CYS A 73 -4.35 6.94 9.48
CA CYS A 73 -4.09 8.16 10.26
C CYS A 73 -5.28 9.12 10.30
N LEU A 74 -5.98 9.29 9.17
CA LEU A 74 -7.14 10.17 9.08
C LEU A 74 -8.31 9.69 9.95
N SER A 75 -8.58 8.38 10.01
CA SER A 75 -9.67 7.83 10.82
C SER A 75 -9.44 7.98 12.32
N LEU A 76 -8.19 8.11 12.75
CA LEU A 76 -7.78 8.25 14.14
C LEU A 76 -7.90 9.66 14.71
N VAL A 77 -8.14 10.66 13.86
CA VAL A 77 -8.29 12.07 14.28
C VAL A 77 -9.41 12.25 15.30
N LEU A 78 -10.47 11.45 15.20
CA LEU A 78 -11.64 11.52 16.07
C LEU A 78 -11.38 10.98 17.48
N ILE A 79 -10.22 10.35 17.73
CA ILE A 79 -9.90 9.66 18.97
C ILE A 79 -8.86 10.45 19.76
N LYS A 80 -9.26 10.96 20.93
CA LYS A 80 -8.37 11.74 21.81
C LYS A 80 -7.46 10.88 22.67
N ASN A 81 -7.95 9.73 23.14
CA ASN A 81 -7.18 8.85 24.02
C ASN A 81 -6.09 8.11 23.24
N TYR A 82 -4.84 8.23 23.66
CA TYR A 82 -3.68 7.67 22.95
C TYR A 82 -3.70 6.14 22.90
N ILE A 83 -4.03 5.47 24.01
CA ILE A 83 -4.11 4.00 24.07
C ILE A 83 -5.23 3.50 23.14
N LEU A 84 -6.40 4.15 23.20
CA LEU A 84 -7.53 3.80 22.33
C LEU A 84 -7.20 4.05 20.86
N LYS A 85 -6.44 5.12 20.56
CA LYS A 85 -5.97 5.43 19.20
C LYS A 85 -5.13 4.29 18.63
N LEU A 86 -4.21 3.72 19.41
CA LEU A 86 -3.41 2.57 18.97
C LEU A 86 -4.26 1.31 18.74
N MET A 87 -5.23 1.04 19.63
CA MET A 87 -6.12 -0.12 19.47
C MET A 87 -6.98 0.00 18.21
N VAL A 88 -7.59 1.18 17.99
CA VAL A 88 -8.42 1.41 16.80
C VAL A 88 -7.59 1.43 15.53
N ALA A 89 -6.34 1.93 15.58
CA ALA A 89 -5.44 1.90 14.43
C ALA A 89 -5.25 0.47 13.93
N PHE A 90 -4.99 -0.47 14.83
CA PHE A 90 -4.81 -1.86 14.48
C PHE A 90 -6.08 -2.48 13.87
N ILE A 91 -7.24 -2.21 14.49
CA ILE A 91 -8.55 -2.70 14.02
C ILE A 91 -8.90 -2.17 12.63
N ILE A 92 -8.52 -0.93 12.29
CA ILE A 92 -8.78 -0.33 10.97
C ILE A 92 -7.75 -0.77 9.94
N LEU A 93 -6.48 -0.86 10.34
CA LEU A 93 -5.38 -1.14 9.43
C LEU A 93 -5.52 -2.51 8.77
N VAL A 94 -5.82 -3.55 9.56
CA VAL A 94 -5.94 -4.94 9.06
C VAL A 94 -6.99 -5.09 7.95
N PRO A 95 -8.27 -4.71 8.14
CA PRO A 95 -9.28 -4.81 7.09
C PRO A 95 -8.93 -3.93 5.90
N LEU A 96 -8.34 -2.76 6.12
CA LEU A 96 -7.96 -1.86 5.04
C LEU A 96 -6.87 -2.47 4.15
N ILE A 97 -5.88 -3.17 4.73
CA ILE A 97 -4.90 -3.97 3.99
C ILE A 97 -5.61 -5.04 3.17
N ILE A 98 -6.47 -5.86 3.80
CA ILE A 98 -7.16 -6.98 3.13
C ILE A 98 -7.98 -6.48 1.94
N ILE A 99 -8.79 -5.43 2.14
CA ILE A 99 -9.64 -4.85 1.09
C ILE A 99 -8.78 -4.26 -0.03
N SER A 100 -7.75 -3.48 0.31
CA SER A 100 -6.93 -2.82 -0.71
C SER A 100 -6.18 -3.82 -1.59
N TYR A 101 -5.58 -4.84 -0.98
CA TYR A 101 -4.91 -5.91 -1.73
C TYR A 101 -5.90 -6.77 -2.52
N HIS A 102 -7.13 -6.91 -2.04
CA HIS A 102 -8.17 -7.58 -2.81
C HIS A 102 -8.54 -6.82 -4.09
N ILE A 103 -8.68 -5.50 -3.98
CA ILE A 103 -8.94 -4.60 -5.10
C ILE A 103 -7.79 -4.63 -6.10
N ILE A 104 -6.54 -4.43 -5.65
CA ILE A 104 -5.36 -4.48 -6.53
C ILE A 104 -5.29 -5.82 -7.27
N GLY A 105 -5.40 -6.94 -6.53
CA GLY A 105 -5.27 -8.28 -7.12
C GLY A 105 -6.31 -8.52 -8.20
N THR A 106 -7.54 -8.04 -8.00
CA THR A 106 -8.63 -8.16 -8.98
C THR A 106 -8.38 -7.28 -10.21
N ILE A 107 -7.92 -6.04 -10.02
CA ILE A 107 -7.58 -5.12 -11.12
C ILE A 107 -6.44 -5.69 -11.97
N LEU A 108 -5.36 -6.15 -11.34
CA LEU A 108 -4.22 -6.75 -12.03
C LEU A 108 -4.63 -7.99 -12.81
N LYS A 109 -5.48 -8.85 -12.23
CA LYS A 109 -5.96 -10.06 -12.89
C LYS A 109 -6.81 -9.76 -14.12
N ARG A 110 -7.64 -8.70 -14.08
CA ARG A 110 -8.39 -8.24 -15.25
C ARG A 110 -7.47 -7.74 -16.36
N LYS A 111 -6.34 -7.12 -16.02
CA LYS A 111 -5.36 -6.60 -16.99
C LYS A 111 -4.53 -7.70 -17.66
N GLU A 112 -4.48 -8.90 -17.07
CA GLU A 112 -3.78 -10.05 -17.65
C GLU A 112 -4.61 -10.87 -18.65
N ARG A 113 -5.95 -10.88 -18.50
CA ARG A 113 -6.86 -11.46 -19.50
C ARG A 113 -6.85 -10.64 -20.77
#